data_AF-A0A9D1CDA1-F1
#
_entry.id   AF-A0A9D1CDA1-F1
#
_cell.length_a   1.000
_cell.length_b   1.000
_cell.length_c   1.000
_cell.angle_alpha   90.00
_cell.angle_beta   90.00
_cell.angle_gamma   90.00
#
_symmetry.space_group_name_H-M   'P 1'
#
loop_
_entity.id
_entity.type
_entity.pdbx_description
1 polymer ?
#
loop_
_entity_poly.entity_id
_entity_poly.type
_entity_poly.pdbx_seq_one_letter_code
_entity_poly.pdbx_strand_id
1 'polypeptide(L)'
;MQKATKIFTHESLLNINHWLTEHLQSNHQAIFEVLNPDTSDALFSGETITIDQIPYCYRGYKAWVNLAELHHCKMRTPLKLTKHTIQLTFQKLNKEKSFHTTIIKNREEKYGTTSSFFKINKNEEPTFLNAYHKALQAVKIEHRTHILNLGINKGDEFELIEQMVNKQIFQKIKLIGIDHSQSALDFAKERFSEKNTAFYKQDINKIAELNLEPSDLIISIGTLQSP
;
A
#
# COMPACT_ATOMS: atom_id res chain seq x y z
N MET A 1 25.68 -9.03 16.00
CA MET A 1 24.42 -9.54 15.39
C MET A 1 23.60 -10.18 16.50
N GLN A 2 22.29 -9.91 16.57
CA GLN A 2 21.42 -10.67 17.46
C GLN A 2 21.21 -12.06 16.87
N LYS A 3 21.41 -13.10 17.68
CA LYS A 3 21.35 -14.50 17.28
C LYS A 3 19.89 -14.91 17.02
N ALA A 4 19.66 -15.73 16.01
CA ALA A 4 18.36 -16.37 15.79
C ALA A 4 17.92 -17.10 17.06
N THR A 5 16.67 -16.87 17.47
CA THR A 5 16.09 -17.47 18.68
C THR A 5 15.47 -18.83 18.39
N LYS A 6 15.25 -19.16 17.11
CA LYS A 6 14.67 -20.42 16.64
C LYS A 6 15.14 -20.74 15.22
N ILE A 7 15.23 -22.02 14.89
CA ILE A 7 15.51 -22.53 13.54
C ILE A 7 14.26 -23.30 13.11
N PHE A 8 13.70 -22.95 11.95
CA PHE A 8 12.61 -23.70 11.34
C PHE A 8 13.13 -24.46 10.14
N THR A 9 12.95 -25.77 10.17
CA THR A 9 13.36 -26.69 9.12
C THR A 9 12.13 -27.19 8.38
N HIS A 10 11.24 -27.92 9.06
CA HIS A 10 10.11 -28.63 8.46
C HIS A 10 8.76 -28.24 9.08
N GLU A 11 8.74 -27.36 10.09
CA GLU A 11 7.54 -26.95 10.80
C GLU A 11 6.50 -26.37 9.84
N SER A 12 5.23 -26.70 10.08
CA SER A 12 4.11 -26.15 9.32
C SER A 12 3.99 -24.64 9.52
N LEU A 13 3.39 -23.94 8.55
CA LEU A 13 3.17 -22.50 8.67
C LEU A 13 2.26 -22.16 9.87
N LEU A 14 1.35 -23.08 10.23
CA LEU A 14 0.50 -22.96 11.42
C LEU A 14 1.34 -22.95 12.71
N ASN A 15 2.31 -23.87 12.84
CA ASN A 15 3.19 -23.93 14.01
C ASN A 15 4.07 -22.67 14.10
N ILE A 16 4.58 -22.19 12.96
CA ILE A 16 5.36 -20.95 12.89
C ILE A 16 4.48 -19.76 13.28
N ASN A 17 3.25 -19.68 12.77
CA ASN A 17 2.28 -18.63 13.08
C ASN A 17 1.92 -18.58 14.57
N HIS A 18 1.70 -19.72 15.21
CA HIS A 18 1.48 -19.78 16.66
C HIS A 18 2.70 -19.26 17.43
N TRP A 19 3.90 -19.75 17.09
CA TRP A 19 5.12 -19.27 17.73
C TRP A 19 5.33 -17.77 17.54
N LEU A 20 5.11 -17.23 16.34
CA LEU A 20 5.19 -15.79 16.08
C LEU A 20 4.16 -15.01 16.90
N THR A 21 2.92 -15.50 16.98
CA THR A 21 1.86 -14.88 17.77
C THR A 21 2.27 -14.76 19.23
N GLU A 22 2.72 -15.85 19.86
CA GLU A 22 3.17 -15.85 21.25
C GLU A 22 4.42 -15.00 21.45
N HIS A 23 5.45 -15.20 20.62
CA HIS A 23 6.73 -14.52 20.74
C HIS A 23 6.57 -13.00 20.59
N LEU A 24 5.76 -12.56 19.62
CA LEU A 24 5.46 -11.16 19.39
C LEU A 24 4.43 -10.60 20.38
N GLN A 25 3.94 -11.32 21.40
CA GLN A 25 3.22 -10.64 22.49
C GLN A 25 4.20 -9.85 23.37
N SER A 26 5.29 -10.49 23.77
CA SER A 26 6.27 -9.91 24.70
C SER A 26 7.48 -9.27 24.04
N ASN A 27 7.71 -9.51 22.74
CA ASN A 27 8.88 -9.01 22.03
C ASN A 27 8.50 -8.00 20.93
N HIS A 28 9.39 -7.05 20.65
CA HIS A 28 9.21 -6.08 19.56
C HIS A 28 9.59 -6.65 18.18
N GLN A 29 10.31 -7.77 18.17
CA GLN A 29 10.81 -8.42 16.97
C GLN A 29 10.87 -9.94 17.18
N ALA A 30 10.82 -10.69 16.07
CA ALA A 30 11.11 -12.12 16.02
C ALA A 30 12.29 -12.35 15.08
N ILE A 31 13.32 -13.07 15.54
CA ILE A 31 14.52 -13.38 14.76
C ILE A 31 14.68 -14.89 14.69
N PHE A 32 14.63 -15.46 13.50
CA PHE A 32 14.65 -16.90 13.31
C PHE A 32 15.36 -17.29 12.01
N GLU A 33 15.85 -18.51 11.96
CA GLU A 33 16.56 -19.09 10.82
C GLU A 33 15.63 -19.98 10.01
N VAL A 34 15.72 -19.88 8.68
CA VAL A 34 14.95 -20.69 7.72
C VAL A 34 15.83 -21.09 6.54
N LEU A 35 15.37 -22.06 5.74
CA LEU A 35 15.94 -22.34 4.44
C LEU A 35 15.98 -21.06 3.58
N ASN A 36 17.10 -20.81 2.92
CA ASN A 36 17.25 -19.73 1.95
C ASN A 36 16.25 -19.95 0.79
N PRO A 37 15.29 -19.04 0.55
CA PRO A 37 14.35 -19.16 -0.56
C PRO A 37 15.00 -19.24 -1.94
N ASP A 38 16.25 -18.77 -2.08
CA ASP A 38 17.01 -18.83 -3.34
C ASP A 38 17.67 -20.20 -3.59
N THR A 39 17.38 -21.22 -2.76
CA THR A 39 17.96 -22.57 -2.92
C THR A 39 17.37 -23.33 -4.12
N SER A 40 16.20 -22.93 -4.62
CA SER A 40 15.56 -23.53 -5.79
C SER A 40 14.58 -22.55 -6.45
N ASP A 41 14.57 -22.55 -7.78
CA ASP A 41 13.60 -21.81 -8.61
C ASP A 41 12.37 -22.67 -8.98
N ALA A 42 12.40 -23.98 -8.70
CA ALA A 42 11.38 -24.94 -9.15
C ALA A 42 10.42 -25.38 -8.05
N LEU A 43 10.75 -25.12 -6.78
CA LEU A 43 9.94 -25.58 -5.64
C LEU A 43 8.79 -24.61 -5.35
N PHE A 44 7.63 -25.18 -5.06
CA PHE A 44 6.46 -24.49 -4.55
C PHE A 44 6.48 -24.45 -3.02
N SER A 45 5.83 -23.44 -2.45
CA SER A 45 5.72 -23.30 -0.98
C SER A 45 5.05 -24.54 -0.38
N GLY A 46 5.70 -25.18 0.59
CA GLY A 46 5.23 -26.40 1.23
C GLY A 46 6.00 -27.65 0.81
N GLU A 47 6.66 -27.65 -0.35
CA GLU A 47 7.47 -28.78 -0.79
C GLU A 47 8.68 -29.01 0.12
N THR A 48 9.11 -30.27 0.22
CA THR A 48 10.24 -30.64 1.07
C THR A 48 11.50 -30.85 0.23
N ILE A 49 12.62 -30.32 0.70
CA ILE A 49 13.97 -30.58 0.16
C ILE A 49 14.87 -31.08 1.29
N THR A 50 15.69 -32.08 1.01
CA THR A 50 16.68 -32.58 1.97
C THR A 50 18.06 -32.03 1.64
N ILE A 51 18.70 -31.41 2.63
CA ILE A 51 20.06 -30.88 2.54
C ILE A 51 20.82 -31.40 3.75
N ASP A 52 21.97 -32.03 3.53
CA ASP A 52 22.79 -32.62 4.60
C ASP A 52 21.98 -33.52 5.56
N GLN A 53 21.10 -34.35 4.99
CA GLN A 53 20.18 -35.25 5.71
C GLN A 53 19.09 -34.54 6.57
N ILE A 54 18.98 -33.21 6.50
CA ILE A 54 17.94 -32.44 7.19
C ILE A 54 16.83 -32.09 6.19
N PRO A 55 15.56 -32.43 6.49
CA PRO A 55 14.43 -32.01 5.67
C PRO A 55 14.08 -30.54 5.94
N TYR A 56 13.89 -29.78 4.87
CA TYR A 56 13.43 -28.41 4.91
C TYR A 56 12.13 -28.25 4.12
N CYS A 57 11.14 -27.58 4.70
CA CYS A 57 9.93 -27.15 4.02
C CYS A 57 10.20 -25.80 3.33
N TYR A 58 10.25 -25.83 2.00
CA TYR A 58 10.53 -24.68 1.15
C TYR A 58 9.40 -23.64 1.23
N ARG A 59 9.79 -22.36 1.32
CA ARG A 59 8.88 -21.20 1.27
C ARG A 59 9.58 -20.02 0.61
N GLY A 60 8.97 -19.48 -0.45
CA GLY A 60 9.45 -18.28 -1.14
C GLY A 60 9.31 -17.02 -0.28
N TYR A 61 10.03 -15.94 -0.64
CA TYR A 61 9.95 -14.65 0.09
C TYR A 61 8.54 -14.08 0.20
N LYS A 62 7.68 -14.28 -0.81
CA LYS A 62 6.27 -13.85 -0.75
C LYS A 62 5.53 -14.45 0.46
N ALA A 63 5.75 -15.73 0.76
CA ALA A 63 5.12 -16.38 1.90
C ALA A 63 5.58 -15.74 3.23
N TRP A 64 6.88 -15.42 3.34
CA TRP A 64 7.44 -14.77 4.52
C TRP A 64 6.98 -13.32 4.69
N VAL A 65 6.92 -12.54 3.61
CA VAL A 65 6.41 -11.17 3.62
C VAL A 65 4.94 -11.15 4.03
N ASN A 66 4.11 -12.01 3.44
CA ASN A 66 2.70 -12.12 3.80
C ASN A 66 2.52 -12.53 5.27
N LEU A 67 3.33 -13.47 5.77
CA LEU A 67 3.29 -13.86 7.18
C LEU A 67 3.68 -12.69 8.10
N ALA A 68 4.68 -11.89 7.74
CA ALA A 68 5.05 -10.69 8.49
C ALA A 68 3.89 -9.69 8.54
N GLU A 69 3.22 -9.47 7.41
CA GLU A 69 2.06 -8.57 7.29
C GLU A 69 0.90 -8.99 8.21
N LEU A 70 0.56 -10.29 8.25
CA LEU A 70 -0.46 -10.85 9.15
C LEU A 70 -0.18 -10.55 10.63
N HIS A 71 1.09 -10.44 11.01
CA HIS A 71 1.53 -10.08 12.37
C HIS A 71 1.80 -8.58 12.57
N HIS A 72 1.37 -7.72 11.65
CA HIS A 72 1.67 -6.29 11.66
C HIS A 72 3.16 -5.99 11.82
N CYS A 73 3.99 -6.77 11.13
CA CYS A 73 5.43 -6.62 11.10
C CYS A 73 5.89 -6.24 9.70
N LYS A 74 7.00 -5.52 9.62
CA LYS A 74 7.82 -5.48 8.42
C LYS A 74 8.89 -6.58 8.49
N MET A 75 9.20 -7.19 7.36
CA MET A 75 10.38 -8.05 7.23
C MET A 75 11.60 -7.17 6.98
N ARG A 76 12.64 -7.28 7.82
CA ARG A 76 13.94 -6.63 7.54
C ARG A 76 14.69 -7.41 6.47
N THR A 77 15.71 -6.78 5.88
CA THR A 77 16.63 -7.44 4.95
C THR A 77 17.16 -8.74 5.56
N PRO A 78 16.95 -9.89 4.91
CA PRO A 78 17.49 -11.16 5.37
C PRO A 78 19.01 -11.14 5.46
N LEU A 79 19.55 -11.87 6.45
CA LEU A 79 21.00 -12.03 6.60
C LEU A 79 21.37 -13.47 6.27
N LYS A 80 22.32 -13.67 5.37
CA LYS A 80 22.83 -15.01 5.06
C LYS A 80 23.59 -15.56 6.27
N LEU A 81 23.18 -16.72 6.76
CA LEU A 81 23.85 -17.40 7.89
C LEU A 81 24.79 -18.50 7.39
N THR A 82 24.32 -19.29 6.42
CA THR A 82 25.10 -20.37 5.81
C THR A 82 24.93 -20.36 4.28
N LYS A 83 25.46 -21.37 3.59
CA LYS A 83 25.16 -21.60 2.18
C LYS A 83 23.67 -21.85 1.93
N HIS A 84 22.97 -22.45 2.89
CA HIS A 84 21.61 -22.98 2.73
C HIS A 84 20.56 -22.25 3.56
N THR A 85 20.95 -21.45 4.55
CA THR A 85 20.02 -20.82 5.49
C THR A 85 20.24 -19.32 5.62
N ILE A 86 19.14 -18.63 5.94
CA ILE A 86 19.10 -17.19 6.18
C ILE A 86 18.43 -16.92 7.53
N GLN A 87 18.78 -15.78 8.11
CA GLN A 87 18.08 -15.19 9.24
C GLN A 87 17.00 -14.25 8.71
N LEU A 88 15.76 -14.50 9.10
CA LEU A 88 14.66 -13.55 8.94
C LEU A 88 14.47 -12.76 10.23
N THR A 89 14.11 -11.49 10.08
CA THR A 89 13.74 -10.62 11.20
C THR A 89 12.42 -9.95 10.91
N PHE A 90 11.40 -10.28 11.69
CA PHE A 90 10.11 -9.58 11.67
C PHE A 90 10.15 -8.52 12.76
N GLN A 91 9.94 -7.27 12.38
CA GLN A 91 9.91 -6.12 13.29
C GLN A 91 8.51 -5.55 13.32
N LYS A 92 7.90 -5.44 14.52
CA LYS A 92 6.57 -4.83 14.66
C LYS A 92 6.54 -3.43 14.07
N LEU A 93 5.44 -3.13 13.38
CA LEU A 93 5.11 -1.77 13.01
C LEU A 93 4.81 -0.94 14.26
N ASN A 94 5.20 0.34 14.25
CA ASN A 94 4.88 1.24 15.34
C ASN A 94 3.41 1.66 15.24
N LYS A 95 2.55 1.04 16.05
CA LYS A 95 1.10 1.32 16.08
C LYS A 95 0.76 2.70 16.64
N GLU A 96 1.62 3.30 17.47
CA GLU A 96 1.41 4.65 18.03
C GLU A 96 1.49 5.72 16.95
N LYS A 97 2.17 5.44 15.82
CA LYS A 97 2.30 6.36 14.68
C LYS A 97 1.24 6.14 13.60
N SER A 98 0.12 5.51 13.92
CA SER A 98 -0.99 5.32 12.98
C SER A 98 -1.76 6.62 12.75
N PHE A 99 -2.06 6.94 11.49
CA PHE A 99 -2.93 8.07 11.15
C PHE A 99 -4.38 7.85 11.63
N HIS A 100 -4.79 6.60 11.88
CA HIS A 100 -6.11 6.28 12.42
C HIS A 100 -6.28 6.68 13.89
N THR A 101 -5.19 6.70 14.67
CA THR A 101 -5.21 6.98 16.12
C THR A 101 -4.66 8.37 16.47
N THR A 102 -4.25 9.15 15.47
CA THR A 102 -3.71 10.49 15.69
C THR A 102 -4.82 11.42 16.16
N ILE A 103 -4.62 12.09 17.30
CA ILE A 103 -5.55 13.12 17.79
C ILE A 103 -5.45 14.34 16.89
N ILE A 104 -6.53 14.64 16.19
CA ILE A 104 -6.58 15.71 15.19
C ILE A 104 -7.47 16.83 15.72
N LYS A 105 -6.90 18.04 15.83
CA LYS A 105 -7.63 19.23 16.27
C LYS A 105 -8.64 19.72 15.22
N ASN A 106 -8.22 19.75 13.95
CA ASN A 106 -9.08 20.09 12.82
C ASN A 106 -9.36 18.83 12.01
N ARG A 107 -10.57 18.27 12.13
CA ARG A 107 -10.97 17.04 11.43
C ARG A 107 -10.79 17.14 9.91
N GLU A 108 -10.97 18.32 9.35
CA GLU A 108 -10.80 18.55 7.91
C GLU A 108 -9.33 18.42 7.46
N GLU A 109 -8.37 18.50 8.38
CA GLU A 109 -6.94 18.37 8.05
C GLU A 109 -6.38 17.00 8.46
N LYS A 110 -7.25 16.02 8.74
CA LYS A 110 -6.86 14.64 9.02
C LYS A 110 -5.99 14.03 7.92
N TYR A 111 -6.26 14.39 6.66
CA TYR A 111 -5.53 13.92 5.50
C TYR A 111 -4.70 15.03 4.83
N GLY A 112 -4.55 16.19 5.47
CA GLY A 112 -3.82 17.34 4.95
C GLY A 112 -2.30 17.16 4.91
N THR A 113 -1.59 18.16 4.40
CA THR A 113 -0.15 18.11 4.08
C THR A 113 0.76 17.78 5.27
N THR A 114 0.31 18.08 6.49
CA THR A 114 1.05 17.77 7.73
C THR A 114 0.78 16.37 8.28
N SER A 115 -0.21 15.66 7.73
CA SER A 115 -0.60 14.32 8.18
C SER A 115 0.38 13.25 7.73
N SER A 116 0.42 12.11 8.44
CA SER A 116 1.13 10.93 7.96
C SER A 116 0.45 10.28 6.76
N PHE A 117 -0.86 10.43 6.60
CA PHE A 117 -1.60 9.93 5.45
C PHE A 117 -1.12 10.56 4.14
N PHE A 118 -0.89 11.87 4.14
CA PHE A 118 -0.40 12.61 2.97
C PHE A 118 0.94 12.10 2.43
N LYS A 119 1.74 11.42 3.28
CA LYS A 119 3.03 10.83 2.89
C LYS A 119 2.88 9.56 2.07
N ILE A 120 1.72 8.90 2.12
CA ILE A 120 1.46 7.67 1.36
C ILE A 120 1.43 8.02 -0.11
N ASN A 121 2.24 7.36 -0.94
CA ASN A 121 2.07 7.41 -2.40
C ASN A 121 1.41 6.10 -2.82
N LYS A 122 0.12 6.15 -3.18
CA LYS A 122 -0.63 4.95 -3.55
C LYS A 122 -0.07 4.33 -4.84
N ASN A 123 0.51 5.14 -5.73
CA ASN A 123 1.08 4.67 -6.98
C ASN A 123 2.37 3.84 -6.78
N GLU A 124 2.95 3.84 -5.58
CA GLU A 124 4.07 2.96 -5.20
C GLU A 124 3.62 1.65 -4.55
N GLU A 125 2.31 1.44 -4.39
CA GLU A 125 1.74 0.19 -3.88
C GLU A 125 1.35 -0.72 -5.07
N PRO A 126 2.08 -1.82 -5.35
CA PRO A 126 1.93 -2.55 -6.62
C PRO A 126 0.53 -3.12 -6.85
N THR A 127 -0.14 -3.57 -5.79
CA THR A 127 -1.49 -4.14 -5.88
C THR A 127 -2.52 -3.07 -6.21
N PHE A 128 -2.41 -1.88 -5.60
CA PHE A 128 -3.23 -0.72 -5.91
C PHE A 128 -2.98 -0.23 -7.33
N LEU A 129 -1.72 0.07 -7.67
CA LEU A 129 -1.33 0.61 -8.97
C LEU A 129 -1.84 -0.27 -10.11
N ASN A 130 -1.59 -1.59 -10.02
CA ASN A 130 -2.02 -2.51 -11.06
C ASN A 130 -3.56 -2.57 -11.18
N ALA A 131 -4.29 -2.61 -10.06
CA ALA A 131 -5.75 -2.64 -10.09
C ALA A 131 -6.34 -1.35 -10.67
N TYR A 132 -5.85 -0.18 -10.24
CA TYR A 132 -6.33 1.11 -10.71
C TYR A 132 -5.99 1.34 -12.19
N HIS A 133 -4.76 1.02 -12.61
CA HIS A 133 -4.36 1.04 -14.03
C HIS A 133 -5.28 0.17 -14.90
N LYS A 134 -5.59 -1.05 -14.46
CA LYS A 134 -6.53 -1.94 -15.18
C LYS A 134 -7.95 -1.37 -15.24
N ALA A 135 -8.41 -0.72 -14.18
CA ALA A 135 -9.70 -0.06 -14.18
C ALA A 135 -9.76 1.10 -15.19
N LEU A 136 -8.72 1.93 -15.25
CA LEU A 136 -8.59 3.02 -16.23
C LEU A 136 -8.56 2.51 -17.68
N GLN A 137 -7.88 1.38 -17.94
CA GLN A 137 -7.93 0.71 -19.24
C GLN A 137 -9.34 0.22 -19.59
N ALA A 138 -10.04 -0.40 -18.64
CA ALA A 138 -11.38 -0.95 -18.87
C ALA A 138 -12.40 0.14 -19.20
N VAL A 139 -12.27 1.33 -18.58
CA VAL A 139 -13.13 2.47 -18.89
C VAL A 139 -12.64 3.28 -20.09
N LYS A 140 -11.55 2.89 -20.77
CA LYS A 140 -10.98 3.63 -21.91
C LYS A 140 -10.78 5.10 -21.56
N ILE A 141 -9.91 5.36 -20.58
CA ILE A 141 -9.66 6.68 -20.00
C ILE A 141 -9.41 7.77 -21.06
N GLU A 142 -8.79 7.41 -22.18
CA GLU A 142 -8.50 8.28 -23.33
C GLU A 142 -9.75 8.80 -24.08
N HIS A 143 -10.93 8.22 -23.83
CA HIS A 143 -12.20 8.65 -24.40
C HIS A 143 -13.08 9.42 -23.41
N ARG A 144 -12.63 9.56 -22.16
CA ARG A 144 -13.33 10.34 -21.13
C ARG A 144 -13.08 11.81 -21.34
N THR A 145 -14.09 12.60 -21.04
CA THR A 145 -14.07 14.05 -21.25
C THR A 145 -14.31 14.80 -19.95
N HIS A 146 -15.00 14.19 -18.99
CA HIS A 146 -15.32 14.81 -17.72
C HIS A 146 -15.25 13.81 -16.57
N ILE A 147 -14.21 13.94 -15.75
CA ILE A 147 -13.91 13.03 -14.66
C ILE A 147 -14.04 13.76 -13.33
N LEU A 148 -14.75 13.14 -12.39
CA LEU A 148 -14.86 13.59 -11.01
C LEU A 148 -14.16 12.61 -10.08
N ASN A 149 -13.25 13.08 -9.25
CA ASN A 149 -12.64 12.31 -8.17
C ASN A 149 -13.14 12.80 -6.81
N LEU A 150 -13.68 11.87 -6.04
CA LEU A 150 -14.17 12.05 -4.68
C LEU A 150 -13.10 11.62 -3.69
N GLY A 151 -12.52 12.58 -2.96
CA GLY A 151 -11.40 12.35 -2.03
C GLY A 151 -10.05 12.38 -2.73
N ILE A 152 -9.82 13.40 -3.56
CA ILE A 152 -8.65 13.51 -4.45
C ILE A 152 -7.31 13.66 -3.70
N ASN A 153 -7.33 14.17 -2.47
CA ASN A 153 -6.13 14.51 -1.69
C ASN A 153 -5.09 15.29 -2.53
N LYS A 154 -3.85 14.78 -2.64
CA LYS A 154 -2.76 15.37 -3.44
C LYS A 154 -2.78 15.01 -4.93
N GLY A 155 -3.84 14.36 -5.41
CA GLY A 155 -4.08 14.06 -6.81
C GLY A 155 -3.31 12.88 -7.40
N ASP A 156 -2.97 11.86 -6.59
CA ASP A 156 -2.27 10.66 -7.08
C ASP A 156 -3.07 9.91 -8.16
N GLU A 157 -4.40 9.95 -8.10
CA GLU A 157 -5.24 9.35 -9.13
C GLU A 157 -5.17 10.08 -10.48
N PHE A 158 -4.98 11.41 -10.46
CA PHE A 158 -4.82 12.22 -11.68
C PHE A 158 -3.42 12.07 -12.28
N GLU A 159 -2.38 11.90 -11.44
CA GLU A 159 -1.03 11.60 -11.89
C GLU A 159 -0.99 10.34 -12.76
N LEU A 160 -1.66 9.26 -12.35
CA LEU A 160 -1.67 8.04 -13.16
C LEU A 160 -2.37 8.25 -14.51
N ILE A 161 -3.46 9.02 -14.54
CA ILE A 161 -4.16 9.37 -15.79
C ILE A 161 -3.21 10.14 -16.72
N GLU A 162 -2.49 11.13 -16.20
CA GLU A 162 -1.49 11.91 -16.95
C GLU A 162 -0.38 11.02 -17.53
N GLN A 163 0.09 10.02 -16.78
CA GLN A 163 1.09 9.06 -17.24
C GLN A 163 0.56 8.08 -18.31
N MET A 164 -0.74 7.77 -18.29
CA MET A 164 -1.35 6.79 -19.19
C MET A 164 -1.72 7.35 -20.57
N VAL A 165 -2.01 8.64 -20.67
CA VAL A 165 -2.46 9.28 -21.92
C VAL A 165 -1.45 10.31 -22.40
N ASN A 166 -1.44 10.62 -23.69
CA ASN A 166 -0.59 11.71 -24.17
C ASN A 166 -1.09 13.07 -23.66
N LYS A 167 -0.20 14.06 -23.62
CA LYS A 167 -0.47 15.41 -23.11
C LYS A 167 -1.68 16.08 -23.78
N GLN A 168 -1.86 15.89 -25.09
CA GLN A 168 -2.96 16.47 -25.84
C GLN A 168 -4.31 15.87 -25.44
N ILE A 169 -4.35 14.58 -25.10
CA ILE A 169 -5.54 13.91 -24.56
C ILE A 169 -5.77 14.40 -23.13
N PHE A 170 -4.75 14.35 -22.26
CA PHE A 170 -4.88 14.79 -20.86
C PHE A 170 -5.51 16.17 -20.74
N GLN A 171 -4.99 17.15 -21.51
CA GLN A 171 -5.48 18.53 -21.51
C GLN A 171 -6.92 18.71 -22.02
N LYS A 172 -7.50 17.71 -22.69
CA LYS A 172 -8.90 17.71 -23.12
C LYS A 172 -9.84 17.12 -22.08
N ILE A 173 -9.32 16.39 -21.09
CA ILE A 173 -10.12 15.80 -20.02
C ILE A 173 -10.35 16.85 -18.94
N LYS A 174 -11.61 17.25 -18.71
CA LYS A 174 -11.98 18.07 -17.56
C LYS A 174 -11.89 17.21 -16.30
N LEU A 175 -10.94 17.53 -15.42
CA LEU A 175 -10.60 16.79 -14.22
C LEU A 175 -11.03 17.59 -12.99
N ILE A 176 -12.00 17.09 -12.24
CA ILE A 176 -12.51 17.73 -11.02
C ILE A 176 -12.13 16.90 -9.81
N GLY A 177 -11.36 17.47 -8.89
CA GLY A 177 -11.01 16.87 -7.61
C GLY A 177 -11.79 17.50 -6.46
N ILE A 178 -12.37 16.68 -5.58
CA ILE A 178 -13.01 17.12 -4.35
C ILE A 178 -12.28 16.53 -3.15
N ASP A 179 -11.98 17.36 -2.17
CA ASP A 179 -11.50 16.92 -0.86
C ASP A 179 -12.04 17.87 0.22
N HIS A 180 -11.95 17.47 1.48
CA HIS A 180 -12.30 18.35 2.60
C HIS A 180 -11.06 19.07 3.17
N SER A 181 -9.85 18.58 2.93
CA SER A 181 -8.61 19.23 3.36
C SER A 181 -8.22 20.35 2.41
N GLN A 182 -8.16 21.58 2.93
CA GLN A 182 -7.74 22.73 2.13
C GLN A 182 -6.26 22.59 1.77
N SER A 183 -5.43 22.17 2.73
CA SER A 183 -3.99 22.06 2.50
C SER A 183 -3.64 21.03 1.43
N ALA A 184 -4.35 19.89 1.38
CA ALA A 184 -4.15 18.89 0.33
C ALA A 184 -4.56 19.41 -1.05
N LEU A 185 -5.68 20.14 -1.13
CA LEU A 185 -6.15 20.73 -2.39
C LEU A 185 -5.22 21.81 -2.91
N ASP A 186 -4.64 22.63 -2.03
CA ASP A 186 -3.69 23.66 -2.45
C ASP A 186 -2.41 23.01 -3.02
N PHE A 187 -1.93 21.94 -2.39
CA PHE A 187 -0.85 21.13 -2.97
C PHE A 187 -1.25 20.53 -4.33
N ALA A 188 -2.47 20.00 -4.47
CA ALA A 188 -2.92 19.43 -5.74
C ALA A 188 -3.02 20.49 -6.85
N LYS A 189 -3.46 21.72 -6.54
CA LYS A 189 -3.49 22.85 -7.50
C LYS A 189 -2.09 23.27 -7.94
N GLU A 190 -1.10 23.23 -7.05
CA GLU A 190 0.29 23.51 -7.42
C GLU A 190 0.87 22.40 -8.30
N ARG A 191 0.54 21.14 -8.00
CA ARG A 191 0.95 19.96 -8.77
C ARG A 191 0.32 19.94 -10.17
N PHE A 192 -0.94 20.33 -10.28
CA PHE A 192 -1.72 20.35 -11.53
C PHE A 192 -2.13 21.79 -11.86
N SER A 193 -1.28 22.48 -12.61
CA SER A 193 -1.47 23.89 -12.98
C SER A 193 -2.20 24.06 -14.31
N GLU A 194 -2.57 22.95 -14.96
CA GLU A 194 -3.27 22.94 -16.23
C GLU A 194 -4.70 23.48 -16.10
N LYS A 195 -5.17 24.16 -17.15
CA LYS A 195 -6.50 24.77 -17.18
C LYS A 195 -7.66 23.76 -17.16
N ASN A 196 -7.38 22.48 -17.40
CA ASN A 196 -8.39 21.42 -17.43
C ASN A 196 -8.64 20.79 -16.05
N THR A 197 -7.90 21.20 -15.01
CA THR A 197 -8.11 20.73 -13.64
C THR A 197 -8.81 21.76 -12.77
N ALA A 198 -9.72 21.31 -11.92
CA ALA A 198 -10.40 22.13 -10.91
C ALA A 198 -10.49 21.38 -9.59
N PHE A 199 -10.34 22.11 -8.48
CA PHE A 199 -10.26 21.54 -7.14
C PHE A 199 -11.21 22.27 -6.19
N TYR A 200 -12.10 21.54 -5.53
CA TYR A 200 -13.11 22.10 -4.64
C TYR A 200 -12.97 21.54 -3.22
N LYS A 201 -12.92 22.45 -2.25
CA LYS A 201 -13.07 22.08 -0.84
C LYS A 201 -14.55 21.85 -0.57
N GLN A 202 -14.97 20.61 -0.37
CA GLN A 202 -16.35 20.29 -0.04
C GLN A 202 -16.48 18.95 0.68
N ASP A 203 -17.43 18.87 1.61
CA ASP A 203 -17.91 17.59 2.14
C ASP A 203 -18.68 16.86 1.02
N ILE A 204 -18.25 15.65 0.68
CA ILE A 204 -18.86 14.86 -0.39
C ILE A 204 -20.36 14.60 -0.11
N ASN A 205 -20.79 14.56 1.14
CA ASN A 205 -22.21 14.47 1.50
C ASN A 205 -23.03 15.70 1.09
N LYS A 206 -22.35 16.81 0.79
CA LYS A 206 -22.90 18.09 0.35
C LYS A 206 -22.47 18.46 -1.07
N ILE A 207 -22.01 17.51 -1.86
CA ILE A 207 -21.51 17.75 -3.23
C ILE A 207 -22.52 18.46 -4.14
N ALA A 208 -23.82 18.26 -3.90
CA ALA A 208 -24.89 18.92 -4.65
C ALA A 208 -24.81 20.46 -4.60
N GLU A 209 -24.26 21.03 -3.53
CA GLU A 209 -24.08 22.48 -3.39
C GLU A 209 -23.11 23.07 -4.44
N LEU A 210 -22.21 22.25 -5.00
CA LEU A 210 -21.27 22.70 -6.03
C LEU A 210 -21.92 22.84 -7.42
N ASN A 211 -23.14 22.32 -7.63
CA ASN A 211 -23.85 22.35 -8.91
C ASN A 211 -22.97 21.90 -10.10
N LEU A 212 -22.21 20.83 -9.91
CA LEU A 212 -21.31 20.31 -10.94
C LEU A 212 -22.08 19.73 -12.12
N GLU A 213 -21.53 19.91 -13.31
CA GLU A 213 -22.01 19.22 -14.52
C GLU A 213 -21.85 17.70 -14.37
N PRO A 214 -22.68 16.88 -15.05
CA PRO A 214 -22.53 15.43 -15.04
C PRO A 214 -21.15 14.99 -15.54
N SER A 215 -20.52 14.08 -14.81
CA SER A 215 -19.26 13.44 -15.19
C SER A 215 -19.51 12.12 -15.92
N ASP A 216 -18.68 11.80 -16.91
CA ASP A 216 -18.72 10.53 -17.65
C ASP A 216 -17.87 9.42 -17.00
N LEU A 217 -17.13 9.76 -15.94
CA LEU A 217 -16.44 8.86 -15.03
C LEU A 217 -16.38 9.48 -13.62
N ILE A 218 -16.66 8.67 -12.60
CA ILE A 218 -16.48 9.03 -11.19
C ILE A 218 -15.44 8.07 -10.59
N ILE A 219 -14.48 8.64 -9.88
CA ILE A 219 -13.42 7.93 -9.17
C ILE A 219 -13.64 8.12 -7.67
N SER A 220 -13.70 7.03 -6.92
CA SER A 220 -13.83 7.05 -5.46
C SER A 220 -13.02 5.89 -4.87
N ILE A 221 -11.93 6.22 -4.17
CA ILE A 221 -10.95 5.23 -3.69
C ILE A 221 -10.71 5.45 -2.21
N GLY A 222 -11.17 4.51 -1.37
CA GLY A 222 -11.04 4.60 0.09
C GLY A 222 -11.96 5.65 0.73
N THR A 223 -12.64 6.46 -0.09
CA THR A 223 -13.42 7.62 0.36
C THR A 223 -14.70 7.23 1.09
N LEU A 224 -15.42 6.23 0.58
CA LEU A 224 -16.69 5.76 1.18
C LEU A 224 -16.50 4.99 2.50
N GLN A 225 -15.26 4.63 2.84
CA GLN A 225 -14.90 3.97 4.09
C GLN A 225 -14.28 4.94 5.10
N SER A 226 -14.11 6.22 4.75
CA SER A 226 -13.66 7.23 5.69
C SER A 226 -14.80 7.54 6.68
N PRO A 227 -14.52 7.54 8.00
CA PRO A 227 -15.49 7.93 9.01
C PRO A 227 -15.85 9.41 8.95
#